data_AF-A0A9E0PGE0-F1
#
_entry.id   AF-A0A9E0PGE0-F1
#
_cell.length_a   1.000
_cell.length_b   1.000
_cell.length_c   1.000
_cell.angle_alpha   90.00
_cell.angle_beta   90.00
_cell.angle_gamma   90.00
#
_symmetry.space_group_name_H-M   'P 1'
#
loop_
_entity.id
_entity.type
_entity.pdbx_description
1 polymer ?
#
loop_
_entity_poly.entity_id
_entity_poly.type
_entity_poly.pdbx_seq_one_letter_code
_entity_poly.pdbx_strand_id
1 'polypeptide(L)'
;MTKITESAKSHPRNNDFDQQRISKLPILYLAPLQGMTDRIYRNLFPLYFKGVDLAVAPFLSATKSIKPGSLLRDYSPDQNSGIPKIPQIMSSGPENFTRLANALFDIGYV
;
A
#
# COMPACT_ATOMS: atom_id res chain seq x y z
N MET A 1 -22.72 -56.71 -4.74
CA MET A 1 -21.33 -56.25 -4.51
C MET A 1 -21.34 -54.73 -4.46
N THR A 2 -20.72 -54.20 -3.41
CA THR A 2 -20.97 -52.93 -2.72
C THR A 2 -20.72 -51.66 -3.54
N LYS A 3 -21.56 -50.65 -3.33
CA LYS A 3 -21.41 -49.27 -3.82
C LYS A 3 -21.41 -48.32 -2.62
N ILE A 4 -20.56 -47.29 -2.71
CA ILE A 4 -20.66 -45.93 -2.14
C ILE A 4 -20.01 -45.68 -0.76
N THR A 5 -18.78 -45.18 -0.86
CA THR A 5 -18.15 -44.04 -0.16
C THR A 5 -18.81 -43.52 1.12
N GLU A 6 -18.00 -43.55 2.19
CA GLU A 6 -18.20 -42.85 3.46
C GLU A 6 -18.44 -41.35 3.28
N SER A 7 -19.49 -40.88 3.95
CA SER A 7 -19.80 -39.47 4.16
C SER A 7 -18.83 -38.90 5.20
N ALA A 8 -17.85 -38.10 4.75
CA ALA A 8 -17.18 -37.17 5.63
C ALA A 8 -18.14 -35.99 5.89
N LYS A 9 -18.82 -36.03 7.05
CA LYS A 9 -19.55 -34.88 7.60
C LYS A 9 -18.61 -33.67 7.64
N SER A 10 -18.89 -32.66 6.82
CA SER A 10 -18.31 -31.33 6.98
C SER A 10 -18.71 -30.79 8.35
N HIS A 11 -17.72 -30.62 9.23
CA HIS A 11 -17.89 -29.84 10.44
C HIS A 11 -18.30 -28.41 10.05
N PRO A 12 -19.33 -27.81 10.68
CA PRO A 12 -19.62 -26.41 10.45
C PRO A 12 -18.43 -25.61 11.01
N ARG A 13 -17.67 -24.94 10.13
CA ARG A 13 -16.68 -23.95 10.57
C ARG A 13 -17.47 -22.80 11.19
N ASN A 14 -17.28 -22.59 12.48
CA ASN A 14 -17.91 -21.48 13.21
C ASN A 14 -17.44 -20.15 12.61
N ASN A 15 -18.32 -19.50 11.86
CA ASN A 15 -18.06 -18.24 11.14
C ASN A 15 -17.61 -17.09 12.06
N ASP A 16 -18.00 -17.11 13.33
CA ASP A 16 -17.69 -16.02 14.28
C ASP A 16 -16.21 -16.02 14.72
N PHE A 17 -15.58 -17.19 14.84
CA PHE A 17 -14.15 -17.30 15.16
C PHE A 17 -13.28 -16.88 13.98
N ASP A 18 -13.66 -17.27 12.76
CA ASP A 18 -12.94 -16.88 11.55
C ASP A 18 -13.10 -15.37 11.31
N GLN A 19 -14.28 -14.77 11.55
CA GLN A 19 -14.49 -13.32 11.45
C GLN A 19 -13.69 -12.52 12.48
N GLN A 20 -13.64 -12.97 13.75
CA GLN A 20 -12.80 -12.34 14.78
C GLN A 20 -11.30 -12.46 14.51
N ARG A 21 -10.86 -13.55 13.84
CA ARG A 21 -9.46 -13.68 13.38
C ARG A 21 -9.16 -12.73 12.23
N ILE A 22 -10.06 -12.59 11.26
CA ILE A 22 -9.89 -11.68 10.10
C ILE A 22 -9.76 -10.23 10.58
N SER A 23 -10.54 -9.80 11.58
CA SER A 23 -10.45 -8.45 12.15
C SER A 23 -9.18 -8.19 12.99
N LYS A 24 -8.39 -9.23 13.29
CA LYS A 24 -7.15 -9.15 14.07
C LYS A 24 -5.89 -9.43 13.25
N LEU A 25 -6.01 -9.63 11.94
CA LEU A 25 -4.84 -9.86 11.09
C LEU A 25 -3.97 -8.59 11.02
N PRO A 26 -2.64 -8.74 11.04
CA PRO A 26 -1.74 -7.61 10.90
C PRO A 26 -1.88 -6.99 9.52
N ILE A 27 -1.83 -5.66 9.46
CA ILE A 27 -1.73 -4.92 8.19
C ILE A 27 -0.30 -5.10 7.66
N LEU A 28 -0.18 -5.55 6.41
CA LEU A 28 1.09 -5.80 5.75
C LEU A 28 1.45 -4.63 4.81
N TYR A 29 2.60 -4.01 5.08
CA TYR A 29 3.11 -2.89 4.31
C TYR A 29 4.23 -3.35 3.37
N LEU A 30 4.12 -3.00 2.09
CA LEU A 30 5.24 -3.05 1.15
C LEU A 30 6.22 -1.92 1.48
N ALA A 31 7.46 -2.28 1.79
CA ALA A 31 8.52 -1.35 2.18
C ALA A 31 8.94 -0.42 1.02
N PRO A 32 9.41 0.81 1.31
CA PRO A 32 9.87 1.73 0.29
C PRO A 32 11.30 1.39 -0.12
N LEU A 33 11.48 0.93 -1.37
CA LEU A 33 12.79 0.65 -1.97
C LEU A 33 13.01 1.59 -3.16
N GLN A 34 13.92 2.55 -2.99
CA GLN A 34 14.25 3.53 -4.02
C GLN A 34 14.72 2.84 -5.31
N GLY A 35 14.09 3.18 -6.45
CA GLY A 35 14.40 2.57 -7.74
C GLY A 35 13.81 1.17 -7.97
N MET A 36 13.07 0.63 -7.00
CA MET A 36 12.46 -0.71 -7.10
C MET A 36 10.94 -0.65 -6.92
N THR A 37 10.45 -0.15 -5.77
CA THR A 37 9.01 -0.11 -5.47
C THR A 37 8.37 1.20 -5.94
N ASP A 38 8.70 1.60 -7.16
CA ASP A 38 8.18 2.82 -7.77
C ASP A 38 6.70 2.70 -8.18
N ARG A 39 6.21 3.66 -8.95
CA ARG A 39 4.82 3.65 -9.46
C ARG A 39 4.55 2.45 -10.37
N ILE A 40 5.46 2.11 -11.27
CA ILE A 40 5.24 1.03 -12.24
C ILE A 40 5.14 -0.31 -11.50
N TYR A 41 6.08 -0.57 -10.59
CA TYR A 41 6.06 -1.78 -9.77
C TYR A 41 4.75 -1.92 -8.99
N ARG A 42 4.33 -0.87 -8.27
CA ARG A 42 3.12 -0.90 -7.42
C ARG A 42 1.83 -1.04 -8.23
N ASN A 43 1.77 -0.48 -9.43
CA ASN A 43 0.62 -0.61 -10.32
C ASN A 43 0.52 -2.02 -10.91
N LEU A 44 1.65 -2.69 -11.16
CA LEU A 44 1.67 -4.05 -11.68
C LEU A 44 1.57 -5.11 -10.57
N PHE A 45 1.97 -4.81 -9.33
CA PHE A 45 1.97 -5.76 -8.22
C PHE A 45 0.65 -6.55 -8.10
N PRO A 46 -0.55 -5.95 -8.04
CA PRO A 46 -1.79 -6.71 -7.88
C PRO A 46 -2.15 -7.62 -9.07
N LEU A 47 -1.50 -7.44 -10.24
CA LEU A 47 -1.67 -8.32 -11.40
C LEU A 47 -0.90 -9.63 -11.26
N TYR A 48 0.21 -9.63 -10.51
CA TYR A 48 1.14 -10.77 -10.38
C TYR A 48 1.21 -11.34 -8.96
N PHE A 49 0.94 -10.52 -7.95
CA PHE A 49 1.14 -10.85 -6.54
C PHE A 49 -0.04 -10.41 -5.67
N LYS A 50 -0.15 -11.00 -4.48
CA LYS A 50 -1.09 -10.66 -3.42
C LYS A 50 -0.36 -10.69 -2.08
N GLY A 51 -1.00 -10.20 -1.02
CA GLY A 51 -0.48 -10.33 0.35
C GLY A 51 0.18 -9.08 0.93
N VAL A 52 -0.10 -7.91 0.37
CA VAL A 52 0.18 -6.60 1.00
C VAL A 52 -1.08 -5.76 0.94
N ASP A 53 -1.30 -4.96 1.97
CA ASP A 53 -2.48 -4.11 2.10
C ASP A 53 -2.19 -2.68 1.61
N LEU A 54 -1.00 -2.17 1.93
CA LEU A 54 -0.54 -0.82 1.55
C LEU A 54 0.93 -0.82 1.13
N ALA A 55 1.34 0.20 0.39
CA ALA A 55 2.73 0.41 0.01
C ALA A 55 3.25 1.76 0.49
N VAL A 56 4.43 1.79 1.12
CA VAL A 56 5.11 3.06 1.35
C VAL A 56 5.82 3.46 0.06
N ALA A 57 5.57 4.68 -0.41
CA ALA A 57 6.23 5.22 -1.59
C ALA A 57 7.71 5.49 -1.31
N PRO A 58 8.59 5.38 -2.32
CA PRO A 58 9.97 5.84 -2.18
C PRO A 58 10.03 7.33 -1.78
N PHE A 59 11.12 7.72 -1.12
CA PHE A 59 11.19 9.02 -0.44
C PHE A 59 11.12 10.21 -1.41
N LEU A 60 10.40 11.24 -0.97
CA LEU A 60 10.44 12.58 -1.53
C LEU A 60 11.54 13.37 -0.82
N SER A 61 12.59 13.71 -1.58
CA SER A 61 13.65 14.59 -1.08
C SER A 61 13.35 16.04 -1.40
N ALA A 62 13.21 16.86 -0.36
CA ALA A 62 13.14 18.31 -0.49
C ALA A 62 14.54 18.91 -0.62
N THR A 63 15.18 18.78 -1.78
CA THR A 63 16.33 19.65 -2.09
C THR A 63 15.81 21.01 -2.58
N LYS A 64 16.55 22.09 -2.29
CA LYS A 64 16.14 23.49 -2.55
C LYS A 64 15.75 23.77 -4.02
N SER A 65 16.12 22.90 -4.96
CA SER A 65 16.01 23.12 -6.40
C SER A 65 14.82 22.41 -7.07
N ILE A 66 14.12 21.50 -6.39
CA ILE A 66 13.08 20.70 -7.04
C ILE A 66 11.70 21.36 -6.82
N LYS A 67 11.02 21.68 -7.93
CA LYS A 67 9.65 22.21 -7.89
C LYS A 67 8.69 21.11 -7.38
N PRO A 68 7.82 21.42 -6.38
CA PRO A 68 6.86 20.45 -5.85
C PRO A 68 6.03 19.73 -6.91
N GLY A 69 5.62 20.43 -7.98
CA GLY A 69 4.84 19.82 -9.07
C GLY A 69 5.51 18.64 -9.77
N SER A 70 6.85 18.61 -9.86
CA SER A 70 7.57 17.46 -10.44
C SER A 70 7.65 16.29 -9.47
N LEU A 71 7.71 16.55 -8.17
CA LEU A 71 7.77 15.54 -7.10
C LEU A 71 6.41 14.87 -6.87
N LEU A 72 5.34 15.65 -7.02
CA LEU A 72 3.97 15.19 -6.77
C LEU A 72 3.32 14.46 -7.95
N ARG A 73 3.99 14.41 -9.11
CA ARG A 73 3.46 13.73 -10.31
C ARG A 73 3.14 12.26 -10.06
N ASP A 74 4.00 11.58 -9.28
CA ASP A 74 3.78 10.17 -8.91
C ASP A 74 2.68 9.99 -7.86
N TYR A 75 2.17 11.08 -7.28
CA TYR A 75 1.12 11.10 -6.26
C TYR A 75 -0.24 11.51 -6.82
N SER A 76 -0.32 11.88 -8.11
CA SER A 76 -1.60 12.21 -8.77
C SER A 76 -2.63 11.07 -8.63
N PRO A 77 -3.90 11.37 -8.32
CA PRO A 77 -4.97 10.37 -8.19
C PRO A 77 -5.10 9.46 -9.42
N ASP A 78 -4.97 10.04 -10.62
CA ASP A 78 -5.12 9.33 -11.90
C ASP A 78 -4.03 8.26 -12.13
N GLN A 79 -2.97 8.29 -11.33
CA GLN A 79 -1.80 7.42 -11.47
C GLN A 79 -1.76 6.29 -10.43
N ASN A 80 -2.81 6.16 -9.61
CA ASN A 80 -2.86 5.27 -8.46
C ASN A 80 -3.84 4.10 -8.65
N SER A 81 -3.61 3.29 -9.69
CA SER A 81 -4.46 2.12 -10.01
C SER A 81 -4.02 0.82 -9.31
N GLY A 82 -2.90 0.84 -8.58
CA GLY A 82 -2.31 -0.32 -7.90
C GLY A 82 -2.64 -0.44 -6.43
N ILE A 83 -1.66 -0.89 -5.64
CA ILE A 83 -1.76 -0.92 -4.17
C ILE A 83 -1.90 0.53 -3.62
N PRO A 84 -2.83 0.80 -2.69
CA PRO A 84 -2.89 2.08 -1.98
C PRO A 84 -1.54 2.44 -1.37
N LYS A 85 -1.16 3.73 -1.43
CA LYS A 85 0.19 4.16 -1.02
C LYS A 85 0.20 5.27 0.02
N ILE A 86 1.24 5.25 0.83
CA ILE A 86 1.56 6.28 1.82
C ILE A 86 2.84 7.02 1.37
N PRO A 87 2.84 8.36 1.27
CA PRO A 87 4.04 9.14 0.98
C PRO A 87 5.12 8.99 2.05
N GLN A 88 6.39 9.03 1.63
CA GLN A 88 7.54 9.09 2.54
C GLN A 88 8.29 10.40 2.30
N ILE A 89 8.42 11.24 3.33
CA ILE A 89 9.19 12.49 3.24
C ILE A 89 10.56 12.26 3.89
N MET A 90 11.63 12.65 3.21
CA MET A 90 12.98 12.70 3.78
C MET A 90 13.54 14.12 3.61
N SER A 91 13.77 14.81 4.73
CA SER A 91 14.18 16.21 4.74
C SER A 91 15.30 16.45 5.75
N SER A 92 16.20 17.38 5.42
CA SER A 92 17.28 17.85 6.31
C SER A 92 16.90 19.06 7.17
N GLY A 93 15.67 19.58 7.03
CA GLY A 93 15.19 20.72 7.80
C GLY A 93 13.66 20.79 7.90
N PRO A 94 13.13 21.47 8.94
CA PRO A 94 11.70 21.51 9.23
C PRO A 94 10.88 22.31 8.21
N GLU A 95 11.42 23.38 7.64
CA GLU A 95 10.70 24.23 6.66
C GLU A 95 10.39 23.45 5.38
N ASN A 96 11.38 22.70 4.90
CA ASN A 96 11.27 21.84 3.73
C ASN A 96 10.31 20.66 3.97
N PHE A 97 10.35 20.07 5.16
CA PHE A 97 9.41 19.03 5.56
C PHE A 97 7.97 19.57 5.54
N THR A 98 7.72 20.69 6.22
CA THR A 98 6.39 21.32 6.34
C THR A 98 5.82 21.67 4.97
N ARG A 99 6.66 22.23 4.08
CA ARG A 99 6.26 22.55 2.71
C ARG A 99 5.82 21.31 1.92
N LEU A 100 6.56 20.21 2.00
CA LEU A 100 6.18 18.97 1.31
C LEU A 100 4.95 18.31 1.92
N ALA A 101 4.85 18.30 3.26
CA ALA A 101 3.69 17.75 3.96
C ALA A 101 2.40 18.49 3.56
N ASN A 102 2.42 19.82 3.55
CA ASN A 102 1.28 20.62 3.10
C ASN A 102 0.95 20.36 1.63
N ALA A 103 1.96 20.25 0.76
CA ALA A 103 1.72 19.99 -0.67
C ALA A 103 1.15 18.58 -0.94
N LEU A 104 1.47 17.59 -0.10
CA LEU A 104 0.86 16.26 -0.11
C LEU A 104 -0.58 16.31 0.43
N PHE A 105 -0.82 17.09 1.47
CA PHE A 105 -2.15 17.34 2.02
C PHE A 105 -3.10 17.97 1.00
N ASP A 106 -2.63 18.99 0.28
CA ASP A 106 -3.40 19.70 -0.75
C ASP A 106 -3.86 18.78 -1.90
N ILE A 107 -3.18 17.66 -2.12
CA ILE A 107 -3.54 16.65 -3.14
C ILE A 107 -4.22 15.39 -2.56
N GLY A 108 -4.58 15.42 -1.27
CA GLY A 108 -5.43 14.40 -0.63
C GLY A 108 -4.71 13.31 0.17
N TYR A 109 -3.43 13.47 0.50
CA TYR A 109 -2.74 12.57 1.45
C TYR A 109 -2.76 13.16 2.87
N VAL A 110 -3.17 12.37 3.85
CA VAL A 110 -3.38 12.81 5.25
C VAL A 110 -2.39 12.13 6.18
#